data_AF-G3CJP2-F1
#
_entry.id   AF-G3CJP2-F1
#
_cell.length_a   1.000
_cell.length_b   1.000
_cell.length_c   1.000
_cell.angle_alpha   90.00
_cell.angle_beta   90.00
_cell.angle_gamma   90.00
#
_symmetry.space_group_name_H-M   'P 1'
#
loop_
_entity.id
_entity.type
_entity.pdbx_description
1 polymer ?
#
loop_
_entity_poly.entity_id
_entity_poly.type
_entity_poly.pdbx_seq_one_letter_code
_entity_poly.pdbx_strand_id
1 'polypeptide(L)'
;ETENGETETLTFNCKIGGYAIDTTILVVLDTNNDDYGLFYICASYLTGPYKDLKADNYMIVRRDASKRDIPERAKNLISGKNLQKCEITKS
;
A
#
# COMPACT_ATOMS: atom_id res chain seq x y z
N GLU A 1 -6.38 23.25 -9.00
CA GLU A 1 -6.64 23.31 -7.56
C GLU A 1 -7.84 22.42 -7.28
N THR A 2 -7.64 21.35 -6.52
CA THR A 2 -8.74 20.58 -5.91
C THR A 2 -8.54 20.69 -4.40
N GLU A 3 -9.11 21.76 -3.85
CA GLU A 3 -9.30 21.95 -2.42
C GLU A 3 -10.46 21.06 -1.96
N ASN A 4 -10.18 19.78 -1.72
CA ASN A 4 -10.81 18.96 -0.70
C ASN A 4 -10.10 17.60 -0.71
N GLY A 5 -9.39 17.28 0.39
CA GLY A 5 -8.62 16.05 0.56
C GLY A 5 -9.50 14.81 0.73
N GLU A 6 -10.30 14.49 -0.28
CA GLU A 6 -11.10 13.26 -0.28
C GLU A 6 -10.16 12.08 -0.54
N THR A 7 -9.99 11.27 0.49
CA THR A 7 -9.12 10.10 0.46
C THR A 7 -9.87 8.97 -0.23
N GLU A 8 -9.54 8.70 -1.50
CA GLU A 8 -10.17 7.60 -2.25
C GLU A 8 -9.78 6.26 -1.62
N THR A 9 -10.82 5.54 -1.18
CA THR A 9 -10.68 4.23 -0.54
C THR A 9 -11.27 3.17 -1.44
N LEU A 10 -10.46 2.19 -1.82
CA LEU A 10 -10.85 1.03 -2.60
C LEU A 10 -10.84 -0.21 -1.70
N THR A 11 -11.86 -1.05 -1.81
CA THR A 11 -11.94 -2.34 -1.10
C THR A 11 -11.82 -3.47 -2.09
N PHE A 12 -10.85 -4.36 -1.86
CA PHE A 12 -10.64 -5.55 -2.67
C PHE A 12 -10.81 -6.82 -1.85
N ASN A 13 -11.59 -7.75 -2.40
CA ASN A 13 -11.74 -9.11 -1.87
C ASN A 13 -10.77 -10.02 -2.63
N CYS A 14 -9.78 -10.57 -1.92
CA CYS A 14 -8.67 -11.30 -2.52
C CYS A 14 -8.68 -12.78 -2.10
N LYS A 15 -8.10 -13.65 -2.93
CA LYS A 15 -7.84 -15.06 -2.56
C LYS A 15 -6.37 -15.41 -2.82
N ILE A 16 -5.68 -15.98 -1.83
CA ILE A 16 -4.30 -16.47 -1.97
C ILE A 16 -4.28 -17.95 -1.60
N GLY A 17 -3.80 -18.81 -2.51
CA GLY A 17 -3.68 -20.25 -2.23
C GLY A 17 -4.99 -20.95 -1.83
N GLY A 18 -6.14 -20.40 -2.25
CA GLY A 18 -7.47 -20.88 -1.87
C GLY A 18 -8.05 -20.27 -0.57
N TYR A 19 -7.23 -19.56 0.22
CA TYR A 19 -7.70 -18.83 1.41
C TYR A 19 -8.23 -17.45 1.03
N ALA A 20 -9.38 -17.08 1.60
CA ALA A 20 -9.96 -15.75 1.44
C ALA A 20 -9.26 -14.72 2.34
N ILE A 21 -8.93 -13.58 1.74
CA ILE A 21 -8.52 -12.33 2.39
C ILE A 21 -9.70 -11.37 2.19
N ASP A 22 -10.33 -10.92 3.29
CA ASP A 22 -11.61 -10.20 3.18
C ASP A 22 -11.43 -8.88 2.47
N THR A 23 -10.52 -8.07 2.98
CA THR A 23 -10.57 -6.64 2.73
C THR A 23 -9.13 -6.17 2.65
N THR A 24 -8.67 -5.94 1.43
CA THR A 24 -7.53 -5.06 1.21
C THR A 24 -8.11 -3.66 1.02
N ILE A 25 -8.09 -2.85 2.07
CA ILE A 25 -8.39 -1.42 1.98
C ILE A 25 -7.16 -0.78 1.38
N LEU A 26 -7.30 -0.22 0.20
CA LEU A 26 -6.26 0.55 -0.46
C LEU A 26 -6.71 2.01 -0.48
N VAL A 27 -5.96 2.82 0.24
CA VAL A 27 -6.14 4.26 0.31
C VAL A 27 -5.11 4.90 -0.62
N VAL A 28 -5.58 5.64 -1.63
CA VAL A 28 -4.70 6.41 -2.52
C VAL A 28 -4.31 7.69 -1.80
N LEU A 29 -3.05 7.78 -1.37
CA LEU A 29 -2.54 8.96 -0.65
C LEU A 29 -2.02 10.02 -1.61
N ASP A 30 -1.34 9.59 -2.69
CA ASP A 30 -0.86 10.48 -3.74
C ASP A 30 -0.47 9.70 -4.99
N THR A 31 -0.57 10.33 -6.14
CA THR A 31 -0.10 9.79 -7.41
C THR A 31 0.15 10.95 -8.37
N ASN A 32 1.12 10.80 -9.26
CA ASN A 32 1.25 11.71 -10.41
C ASN A 32 0.69 11.11 -11.70
N ASN A 33 0.08 9.91 -11.62
CA ASN A 33 -0.46 9.11 -12.73
C ASN A 33 0.55 8.72 -13.82
N ASP A 34 1.72 9.33 -13.88
CA ASP A 34 2.72 9.11 -14.93
C ASP A 34 3.87 8.20 -14.50
N ASP A 35 4.18 8.11 -13.19
CA ASP A 35 5.36 7.38 -12.72
C ASP A 35 5.13 6.63 -11.41
N TYR A 36 4.45 7.23 -10.43
CA TYR A 36 4.28 6.59 -9.12
C TYR A 36 2.88 6.75 -8.54
N GLY A 37 2.53 5.78 -7.69
CA GLY A 37 1.43 5.88 -6.74
C GLY A 37 1.92 5.54 -5.32
N LEU A 38 1.48 6.34 -4.35
CA LEU A 38 1.65 6.13 -2.92
C LEU A 38 0.31 5.66 -2.34
N PHE A 39 0.34 4.50 -1.69
CA PHE A 39 -0.84 3.85 -1.15
C PHE A 39 -0.62 3.51 0.33
N TYR A 40 -1.67 3.62 1.12
CA TYR A 40 -1.77 2.90 2.39
C TYR A 40 -2.65 1.67 2.17
N ILE A 41 -2.15 0.50 2.56
CA ILE A 41 -2.82 -0.77 2.41
C ILE A 41 -3.07 -1.35 3.80
N CYS A 42 -4.30 -1.79 4.06
CA CYS A 42 -4.63 -2.56 5.25
C CYS A 42 -5.35 -3.85 4.81
N ALA A 43 -4.85 -4.99 5.26
CA ALA A 43 -5.35 -6.32 4.91
C ALA A 43 -5.80 -7.09 6.16
N SER A 44 -6.91 -7.83 6.04
CA SER A 44 -7.40 -8.75 7.08
C SER A 44 -7.61 -10.15 6.50
N TYR A 45 -7.07 -11.17 7.17
CA TYR A 45 -7.18 -12.57 6.76
C TYR A 45 -8.40 -13.25 7.42
N LEU A 46 -9.31 -13.82 6.64
CA LEU A 46 -10.52 -14.46 7.17
C LEU A 46 -10.41 -15.94 7.46
N THR A 47 -9.51 -16.59 6.74
CA THR A 47 -9.44 -18.06 6.68
C THR A 47 -7.99 -18.51 6.60
N GLY A 48 -7.77 -19.80 6.89
CA GLY A 48 -6.44 -20.39 6.86
C GLY A 48 -5.61 -20.12 8.12
N PRO A 49 -4.30 -20.44 8.08
CA PRO A 49 -3.43 -20.39 9.25
C PRO A 49 -3.18 -18.98 9.81
N TYR A 50 -3.51 -17.95 9.03
CA TYR A 50 -3.35 -16.53 9.41
C TYR A 50 -4.68 -15.86 9.74
N LYS A 51 -5.76 -16.62 9.97
CA LYS A 51 -7.07 -16.06 10.30
C LYS A 51 -6.97 -15.02 11.44
N ASP A 52 -7.72 -13.93 11.30
CA ASP A 52 -7.80 -12.78 12.20
C ASP A 52 -6.52 -11.92 12.26
N LEU A 53 -5.46 -12.30 11.54
CA LEU A 53 -4.29 -11.44 11.35
C LEU A 53 -4.70 -10.19 10.57
N LYS A 54 -4.26 -9.04 11.07
CA LYS A 54 -4.33 -7.76 10.38
C LYS A 54 -2.92 -7.29 10.10
N ALA A 55 -2.67 -6.82 8.89
CA ALA A 55 -1.40 -6.25 8.49
C ALA A 55 -1.66 -4.99 7.68
N ASP A 56 -0.87 -3.96 7.92
CA ASP A 56 -0.91 -2.74 7.13
C ASP A 56 0.48 -2.33 6.64
N ASN A 57 0.53 -1.55 5.57
CA ASN A 57 1.77 -1.05 5.03
C ASN A 57 1.56 0.20 4.18
N TYR A 58 2.63 0.99 4.05
CA TYR A 58 2.73 2.02 3.02
C TYR A 58 3.44 1.43 1.81
N MET A 59 2.84 1.55 0.64
CA MET A 59 3.37 1.02 -0.61
C MET A 59 3.61 2.15 -1.60
N ILE A 60 4.81 2.18 -2.17
CA ILE A 60 5.12 3.01 -3.34
C ILE A 60 5.27 2.08 -4.52
N VAL A 61 4.44 2.29 -5.53
CA VAL A 61 4.52 1.57 -6.81
C VAL A 61 5.11 2.53 -7.83
N ARG A 62 6.13 2.07 -8.57
CA ARG A 62 6.71 2.78 -9.72
C ARG A 62 6.27 2.08 -11.00
N ARG A 63 6.02 2.84 -12.08
CA ARG A 63 5.80 2.29 -13.42
C ARG A 63 7.05 1.59 -13.96
N ASP A 64 8.22 2.11 -13.62
CA ASP A 64 9.52 1.53 -13.94
C ASP A 64 10.07 0.76 -12.74
N ALA A 65 10.19 -0.57 -12.87
CA ALA A 65 10.67 -1.45 -11.82
C ALA A 65 12.15 -1.28 -11.46
N SER A 66 12.94 -0.60 -12.31
CA SER A 66 14.35 -0.30 -12.01
C SER A 66 14.51 0.84 -11.00
N LYS A 67 13.51 1.70 -10.85
CA LYS A 67 13.51 2.83 -9.92
C LYS A 67 13.23 2.35 -8.49
N ARG A 68 14.22 2.55 -7.62
CA ARG A 68 14.19 2.10 -6.21
C ARG A 68 14.16 3.25 -5.20
N ASP A 69 14.24 4.48 -5.69
CA ASP A 69 14.13 5.71 -4.91
C ASP A 69 12.66 6.00 -4.54
N ILE A 70 12.50 6.79 -3.48
CA ILE A 70 11.20 7.35 -3.07
C ILE A 70 11.04 8.69 -3.80
N PRO A 71 9.96 8.91 -4.58
CA PRO A 71 9.68 10.20 -5.20
C PRO A 71 9.61 11.33 -4.18
N GLU A 72 10.12 12.52 -4.51
CA GLU A 72 10.24 13.64 -3.55
C GLU A 72 8.90 14.04 -2.91
N ARG A 73 7.84 14.09 -3.71
CA ARG A 73 6.49 14.39 -3.22
C ARG A 73 5.98 13.31 -2.25
N ALA A 74 6.28 12.05 -2.52
CA ALA A 74 5.97 10.94 -1.61
C ALA A 74 6.79 11.02 -0.31
N LYS A 75 8.09 11.41 -0.37
CA LYS A 75 8.92 11.61 0.83
C LYS A 75 8.31 12.61 1.80
N ASN A 76 7.79 13.73 1.29
CA ASN A 76 7.19 14.76 2.12
C ASN A 76 5.95 14.25 2.87
N LEU A 77 5.10 13.47 2.19
CA LEU A 77 3.88 12.90 2.78
C LEU A 77 4.14 11.83 3.83
N ILE A 78 5.25 11.10 3.70
CA ILE A 78 5.66 10.08 4.68
C ILE A 78 6.68 10.60 5.69
N SER A 79 7.07 11.87 5.60
CA SER A 79 8.01 12.49 6.53
C SER A 79 7.47 12.41 7.95
N GLY A 80 8.34 12.01 8.89
CA GLY A 80 7.95 11.80 10.29
C GLY A 80 7.30 10.44 10.61
N LYS A 81 7.03 9.56 9.63
CA LYS A 81 6.39 8.25 9.87
C LYS A 81 7.35 7.11 10.27
N ASN A 82 8.64 7.36 10.50
CA ASN A 82 9.67 6.35 10.83
C ASN A 82 9.56 5.04 10.03
N LEU A 83 9.22 5.14 8.73
CA LEU A 83 9.02 3.99 7.87
C LEU A 83 10.36 3.37 7.49
N GLN A 84 10.41 2.04 7.52
CA GLN A 84 11.55 1.27 7.04
C GLN A 84 11.22 0.63 5.70
N LYS A 85 12.22 0.54 4.82
CA LYS A 85 12.06 -0.15 3.56
C LYS A 85 11.80 -1.64 3.83
N CYS A 86 10.73 -2.17 3.26
CA CYS A 86 10.46 -3.60 3.32
C CYS A 86 11.49 -4.34 2.46
N GLU A 87 12.37 -5.11 3.11
CA GLU A 87 13.29 -6.01 2.43
C GLU A 87 12.72 -7.43 2.53
N ILE A 88 12.37 -8.03 1.41
CA ILE A 88 12.02 -9.45 1.38
C ILE A 88 13.33 -10.22 1.45
N THR A 89 13.75 -10.58 2.66
CA THR A 89 14.77 -11.59 2.87
C THR A 89 14.12 -12.95 2.60
N LYS A 90 14.55 -13.63 1.53
CA LYS A 90 14.27 -15.07 1.38
C LYS A 90 15.06 -15.79 2.47
N SER A 91 14.36 -16.29 3.49
CA SER A 91 14.87 -17.34 4.39
C SER A 91 14.74 -18.70 3.73
#